data_AF-A0A3M1FZ39-F1
#
_entry.id   AF-A0A3M1FZ39-F1
#
_cell.length_a   1.000
_cell.length_b   1.000
_cell.length_c   1.000
_cell.angle_alpha   90.00
_cell.angle_beta   90.00
_cell.angle_gamma   90.00
#
_symmetry.space_group_name_H-M   'P 1'
#
loop_
_entity.id
_entity.type
_entity.pdbx_description
1 polymer ?
#
loop_
_entity_poly.entity_id
_entity_poly.type
_entity_poly.pdbx_seq_one_letter_code
_entity_poly.pdbx_strand_id
1 'polypeptide(L)'
;KPLIGANTTIGLVATDAPLGKVEARRLAIMAQDGLARAIRPVHTPFDGDTLFAMATGSGRPALAPVDLAVVGTLAADCVVRAVCKAVGLA
;
A
#
# COMPACT_ATOMS: atom_id res chain seq x y z
N LYS A 1 -12.03 7.68 -24.84
CA LYS A 1 -12.99 7.63 -23.70
C LYS A 1 -12.55 6.49 -22.80
N PRO A 2 -12.31 6.70 -21.49
CA PRO A 2 -11.94 5.59 -20.61
C PRO A 2 -13.04 4.53 -20.65
N LEU A 3 -12.65 3.27 -20.81
CA LEU A 3 -13.56 2.13 -20.82
C LEU A 3 -13.92 1.79 -19.37
N ILE A 4 -15.20 1.53 -19.11
CA ILE A 4 -15.68 1.12 -17.78
C ILE A 4 -14.95 -0.18 -17.40
N GLY A 5 -14.28 -0.19 -16.24
CA GLY A 5 -13.54 -1.35 -15.74
C GLY A 5 -12.16 -1.60 -16.36
N ALA A 6 -11.60 -0.64 -17.09
CA ALA A 6 -10.29 -0.83 -17.75
C ALA A 6 -9.09 -0.39 -16.93
N ASN A 7 -9.29 0.23 -15.77
CA ASN A 7 -8.22 0.72 -14.90
C ASN A 7 -8.33 -0.01 -13.55
N THR A 8 -7.21 -0.53 -13.04
CA THR A 8 -7.14 -1.25 -11.76
C THR A 8 -5.68 -1.33 -11.34
N THR A 9 -5.38 -0.94 -10.10
CA THR A 9 -4.04 -1.12 -9.52
C THR A 9 -4.06 -2.23 -8.47
N ILE A 10 -3.31 -3.30 -8.71
CA ILE A 10 -3.13 -4.40 -7.75
C ILE A 10 -1.68 -4.43 -7.31
N GLY A 11 -1.42 -4.50 -6.01
CA GLY A 11 -0.06 -4.50 -5.48
C GLY A 11 0.08 -5.10 -4.09
N LEU A 12 1.33 -5.17 -3.64
CA LEU A 12 1.73 -5.72 -2.35
C LEU A 12 2.78 -4.80 -1.70
N VAL A 13 2.58 -4.48 -0.43
CA VAL A 13 3.64 -3.95 0.43
C VAL A 13 4.15 -5.05 1.35
N ALA A 14 5.47 -5.24 1.38
CA ALA A 14 6.11 -6.21 2.25
C ALA A 14 7.06 -5.51 3.24
N THR A 15 7.10 -6.00 4.48
CA THR A 15 8.02 -5.52 5.52
C THR A 15 8.50 -6.67 6.39
N ASP A 16 9.65 -6.50 7.04
CA ASP A 16 10.16 -7.41 8.07
C ASP A 16 9.75 -6.98 9.49
N ALA A 17 8.96 -5.92 9.62
CA ALA A 17 8.37 -5.52 10.88
C ALA A 17 7.41 -6.59 11.43
N PRO A 18 7.31 -6.76 12.77
CA PRO A 18 6.44 -7.76 13.37
C PRO A 18 4.98 -7.30 13.38
N LEU A 19 4.28 -7.61 12.28
CA LEU A 19 2.87 -7.31 12.13
C LEU A 19 2.04 -8.59 12.25
N GLY A 20 1.03 -8.55 13.12
CA GLY A 20 -0.08 -9.48 13.11
C GLY A 20 -1.08 -9.14 12.01
N LYS A 21 -2.15 -9.94 11.91
CA LYS A 21 -3.18 -9.78 10.85
C LYS A 21 -3.86 -8.41 10.89
N VAL A 22 -4.10 -7.88 12.09
CA VAL A 22 -4.77 -6.59 12.27
C VAL A 22 -3.85 -5.44 11.85
N GLU A 23 -2.59 -5.44 12.28
CA GLU A 23 -1.66 -4.38 11.87
C GLU A 23 -1.31 -4.48 10.39
N ALA A 24 -1.18 -5.68 9.82
CA ALA A 24 -0.99 -5.86 8.37
C ALA A 24 -2.18 -5.30 7.57
N ARG A 25 -3.42 -5.57 7.99
CA ARG A 25 -4.60 -4.95 7.36
C ARG A 25 -4.55 -3.43 7.47
N ARG A 26 -4.15 -2.89 8.63
CA ARG A 26 -4.01 -1.44 8.81
C ARG A 26 -2.91 -0.86 7.92
N LEU A 27 -1.78 -1.57 7.78
CA LEU A 27 -0.69 -1.19 6.88
C LEU A 27 -1.17 -1.13 5.43
N ALA A 28 -1.93 -2.13 4.97
CA ALA A 28 -2.50 -2.14 3.62
C ALA A 28 -3.42 -0.92 3.38
N ILE A 29 -4.25 -0.57 4.36
CA ILE A 29 -5.10 0.63 4.29
C ILE A 29 -4.25 1.89 4.16
N MET A 30 -3.22 2.04 4.99
CA MET A 30 -2.33 3.22 4.95
C MET A 30 -1.54 3.30 3.64
N ALA A 31 -1.13 2.17 3.08
CA ALA A 31 -0.40 2.11 1.83
C ALA A 31 -1.23 2.60 0.62
N GLN A 32 -2.58 2.51 0.68
CA GLN A 32 -3.48 3.04 -0.35
C GLN A 32 -3.32 4.57 -0.52
N ASP A 33 -2.92 5.30 0.53
CA ASP A 33 -2.61 6.73 0.42
C ASP A 33 -1.49 7.00 -0.59
N GLY A 34 -0.57 6.04 -0.78
CA GLY A 34 0.46 6.13 -1.81
C GLY A 34 -0.11 6.07 -3.23
N LEU A 35 -1.13 5.23 -3.47
CA LEU A 35 -1.85 5.22 -4.74
C LEU A 35 -2.54 6.56 -4.97
N ALA A 36 -3.20 7.11 -3.95
CA ALA A 36 -3.86 8.42 -4.03
C ALA A 36 -2.90 9.60 -4.29
N ARG A 37 -1.65 9.50 -3.83
CA ARG A 37 -0.61 10.50 -4.12
C ARG A 37 -0.04 10.38 -5.54
N ALA A 38 0.01 9.17 -6.10
CA ALA A 38 0.65 8.90 -7.38
C ALA A 38 -0.32 8.85 -8.58
N ILE A 39 -1.59 8.55 -8.35
CA ILE A 39 -2.60 8.33 -9.38
C ILE A 39 -3.78 9.27 -9.14
N ARG A 40 -4.23 9.98 -10.19
CA ARG A 40 -5.38 10.90 -10.09
C ARG A 40 -6.25 10.86 -11.36
N PRO A 41 -7.55 10.51 -11.26
CA PRO A 41 -8.23 9.98 -10.06
C PRO A 41 -7.82 8.53 -9.75
N VAL A 42 -8.04 8.09 -8.51
CA VAL A 42 -7.85 6.71 -8.03
C VAL A 42 -9.08 6.30 -7.21
N HIS A 43 -9.28 5.00 -6.97
CA HIS A 43 -10.41 4.48 -6.18
C HIS A 43 -11.78 4.89 -6.73
N THR A 44 -11.88 5.03 -8.06
CA THR A 44 -13.19 5.29 -8.66
C THR A 44 -14.07 4.04 -8.52
N PRO A 45 -15.40 4.18 -8.62
CA PRO A 45 -16.30 3.02 -8.61
C PRO A 45 -16.05 1.99 -9.74
N PHE A 46 -15.20 2.33 -10.70
CA PHE A 46 -14.83 1.46 -11.83
C PHE A 46 -13.46 0.79 -11.64
N ASP A 47 -12.74 1.10 -10.58
CA ASP A 47 -11.40 0.57 -10.30
C ASP A 47 -11.48 -0.59 -9.29
N GLY A 48 -10.72 -1.66 -9.55
CA GLY A 48 -10.53 -2.78 -8.62
C GLY A 48 -9.31 -2.62 -7.70
N ASP A 49 -8.99 -1.40 -7.28
CA ASP A 49 -7.73 -1.09 -6.58
C ASP A 49 -7.56 -1.92 -5.30
N THR A 50 -6.52 -2.74 -5.25
CA THR A 50 -6.27 -3.67 -4.15
C THR A 50 -4.80 -3.70 -3.78
N LEU A 51 -4.47 -3.24 -2.57
CA LEU A 51 -3.16 -3.45 -1.95
C LEU A 51 -3.23 -4.52 -0.87
N PHE A 52 -2.34 -5.50 -0.99
CA PHE A 52 -2.06 -6.47 0.06
C PHE A 52 -0.89 -5.99 0.94
N ALA A 53 -0.86 -6.47 2.17
CA ALA A 53 0.29 -6.29 3.06
C ALA A 53 0.80 -7.65 3.54
N MET A 54 2.12 -7.82 3.57
CA MET A 54 2.80 -9.01 4.08
C MET A 54 3.90 -8.62 5.05
N ALA A 55 4.05 -9.42 6.11
CA ALA A 55 5.10 -9.24 7.10
C ALA A 55 5.85 -10.55 7.33
N THR A 56 7.19 -10.48 7.35
CA THR A 56 8.06 -11.65 7.61
C THR A 56 8.58 -11.70 9.04
N GLY A 57 8.40 -10.64 9.84
CA GLY A 57 8.92 -10.50 11.21
C GLY A 57 8.22 -11.34 12.29
N SER A 58 7.68 -12.51 11.96
CA SER A 58 6.96 -13.35 12.93
C SER A 58 7.84 -13.74 14.12
N GLY A 59 7.23 -13.82 15.31
CA GLY A 59 7.93 -14.21 16.55
C GLY A 59 8.66 -13.09 17.30
N ARG A 60 8.66 -11.84 16.79
CA ARG A 60 9.15 -10.67 17.54
C ARG A 60 7.97 -9.96 18.27
N PRO A 61 8.24 -9.11 19.28
CA PRO A 61 7.21 -8.33 19.94
C PRO A 61 6.40 -7.49 18.96
N ALA A 62 5.10 -7.36 19.19
CA ALA A 62 4.23 -6.54 18.36
C ALA A 62 4.68 -5.06 18.36
N LEU A 63 4.50 -4.39 17.23
CA LEU A 63 4.82 -2.96 17.10
C LEU A 63 3.94 -2.12 18.03
N ALA A 64 4.51 -1.07 18.61
CA ALA A 64 3.71 -0.04 19.23
C ALA A 64 2.89 0.71 18.15
N PRO A 65 1.73 1.29 18.48
CA PRO A 65 0.91 2.01 17.51
C PRO A 65 1.65 3.15 16.78
N VAL A 66 2.58 3.81 17.45
CA VAL A 66 3.41 4.87 16.86
C VAL A 66 4.35 4.31 15.80
N ASP A 67 4.94 3.13 16.03
CA ASP A 67 5.83 2.50 15.06
C ASP A 67 5.05 2.00 13.84
N LEU A 68 3.83 1.48 14.04
CA LEU A 68 2.93 1.14 12.94
C LEU A 68 2.61 2.37 12.07
N ALA A 69 2.42 3.53 12.69
CA ALA A 69 2.18 4.77 11.96
C ALA A 69 3.39 5.12 11.08
N VAL A 70 4.62 5.03 11.62
CA VAL A 70 5.86 5.26 10.86
C VAL A 70 6.00 4.28 9.70
N VAL A 71 5.85 2.97 9.96
CA VAL A 71 5.95 1.94 8.91
C VAL A 71 4.88 2.16 7.83
N GLY A 72 3.66 2.57 8.20
CA GLY A 72 2.61 2.85 7.24
C GLY A 72 2.83 4.11 6.40
N THR A 73 3.44 5.17 6.96
CA THR A 73 3.87 6.32 6.17
C THR A 73 4.92 5.91 5.15
N LEU A 74 5.93 5.15 5.56
CA LEU A 74 6.98 4.64 4.67
C LEU A 74 6.41 3.69 3.61
N ALA A 75 5.40 2.89 3.96
CA ALA A 75 4.69 2.04 3.01
C ALA A 75 4.00 2.86 1.92
N ALA A 76 3.30 3.94 2.28
CA ALA A 76 2.68 4.84 1.30
C ALA A 76 3.72 5.46 0.37
N ASP A 77 4.86 5.92 0.90
CA ASP A 77 5.94 6.50 0.09
C ASP A 77 6.59 5.45 -0.84
N CYS A 78 6.73 4.20 -0.36
CA CYS A 78 7.15 3.07 -1.19
C CYS A 78 6.16 2.81 -2.33
N VAL A 79 4.85 2.88 -2.09
CA VAL A 79 3.84 2.72 -3.14
C VAL A 79 3.94 3.84 -4.17
N VAL A 80 4.12 5.10 -3.76
CA VAL A 80 4.34 6.21 -4.71
C VAL A 80 5.53 5.91 -5.63
N ARG A 81 6.67 5.55 -5.05
CA ARG A 81 7.87 5.21 -5.82
C ARG A 81 7.66 4.01 -6.74
N ALA A 82 6.93 3.00 -6.28
CA ALA A 82 6.61 1.82 -7.09
C ALA A 82 5.74 2.18 -8.30
N VAL A 83 4.74 3.05 -8.13
CA VAL A 83 3.92 3.56 -9.23
C VAL A 83 4.76 4.38 -10.21
N CYS A 84 5.57 5.33 -9.73
CA CYS A 84 6.47 6.11 -10.59
C CYS A 84 7.41 5.20 -11.39
N LYS A 85 7.97 4.18 -10.75
CA LYS A 85 8.82 3.18 -11.41
C LYS A 85 8.06 2.39 -12.48
N ALA A 86 6.82 1.98 -12.21
CA ALA A 86 6.01 1.22 -13.14
C ALA A 86 5.74 1.98 -14.46
N VAL A 87 5.70 3.31 -14.41
CA VAL A 87 5.52 4.17 -15.60
C VAL A 87 6.83 4.76 -16.14
N GLY A 88 7.99 4.33 -15.62
CA GLY A 88 9.31 4.73 -16.12
C GLY A 88 9.79 6.12 -15.66
N LEU A 89 9.28 6.65 -14.55
CA LEU A 89 9.65 7.95 -13.97
C LEU A 89 10.71 7.86 -12.85
N ALA A 90 11.30 6.68 -12.61
CA ALA A 90 12.27 6.43 -11.54
C ALA A 90 13.51 5.69 -12.05
#